data_AF-A0A558A3R5-F1
#
_entry.id   AF-A0A558A3R5-F1
#
_cell.length_a   1.000
_cell.length_b   1.000
_cell.length_c   1.000
_cell.angle_alpha   90.00
_cell.angle_beta   90.00
_cell.angle_gamma   90.00
#
_symmetry.space_group_name_H-M   'P 1'
#
loop_
_entity.id
_entity.type
_entity.pdbx_description
1 polymer ?
#
loop_
_entity_poly.entity_id
_entity_poly.type
_entity_poly.pdbx_seq_one_letter_code
_entity_poly.pdbx_strand_id
1 'polypeptide(L)' 'MSTRTDSKVEVVPVSDDDAYEMFDQVTREQMGIPAAEFLARWDAGEFEGIDFDSVPGLVEVWMYLPFVR' A
#
# COMPACT_ATOMS: atom_id res chain seq x y z
N MET A 1 -8.88 -29.61 -31.84
CA MET A 1 -9.38 -28.76 -30.73
C MET A 1 -8.28 -27.77 -30.38
N SER A 2 -8.51 -26.47 -30.52
CA SER A 2 -7.50 -25.43 -30.22
C SER A 2 -8.22 -24.28 -29.53
N THR A 3 -8.06 -24.15 -28.22
CA THR A 3 -8.56 -23.01 -27.45
C THR A 3 -7.44 -21.99 -27.34
N ARG A 4 -7.52 -20.93 -28.15
CA ARG A 4 -6.63 -19.77 -28.06
C ARG A 4 -7.32 -18.75 -27.16
N THR A 5 -6.89 -18.67 -25.91
CA THR A 5 -7.34 -17.63 -24.99
C THR A 5 -6.52 -16.37 -25.27
N ASP A 6 -7.14 -15.40 -25.94
CA ASP A 6 -6.62 -14.04 -26.09
C ASP A 6 -7.13 -13.24 -24.88
N SER A 7 -6.41 -13.31 -23.75
CA SER A 7 -6.70 -12.46 -22.61
C SER A 7 -6.09 -11.09 -22.89
N LYS A 8 -6.91 -10.18 -23.44
CA LYS A 8 -6.58 -8.76 -23.56
C LYS A 8 -6.42 -8.18 -22.16
N VAL A 9 -5.19 -8.12 -21.67
CA VAL A 9 -4.84 -7.44 -20.41
C VAL A 9 -4.90 -5.94 -20.69
N GLU A 10 -5.88 -5.27 -20.12
CA GLU A 10 -6.00 -3.82 -20.17
C GLU A 10 -5.36 -3.25 -18.89
N VAL A 11 -4.24 -2.57 -19.05
CA VAL A 11 -3.57 -1.88 -17.93
C VAL A 11 -4.31 -0.57 -17.74
N VAL A 12 -5.14 -0.50 -16.69
CA VAL A 12 -5.83 0.73 -16.31
C VAL A 12 -4.89 1.52 -15.39
N PRO A 13 -4.56 2.78 -15.71
CA PRO A 13 -3.78 3.62 -14.81
C PRO A 13 -4.62 3.91 -13.56
N VAL A 14 -4.06 3.61 -12.39
CA VAL A 14 -4.62 3.99 -11.09
C VAL A 14 -4.37 5.50 -10.92
N SER A 15 -5.41 6.26 -10.57
CA SER A 15 -5.23 7.68 -10.25
C SER A 15 -4.58 7.83 -8.87
N ASP A 16 -3.96 8.98 -8.61
CA ASP A 16 -3.31 9.23 -7.32
C ASP A 16 -4.32 9.12 -6.14
N ASP A 17 -5.57 9.53 -6.38
CA ASP A 17 -6.66 9.40 -5.41
C ASP A 17 -7.03 7.93 -5.16
N ASP A 18 -7.15 7.12 -6.22
CA ASP A 18 -7.44 5.69 -6.08
C ASP A 18 -6.29 4.94 -5.37
N ALA A 19 -5.03 5.31 -5.66
CA ALA A 19 -3.86 4.75 -5.00
C ALA A 19 -3.86 5.09 -3.50
N TYR A 20 -4.25 6.32 -3.16
CA TYR A 20 -4.38 6.75 -1.77
C TYR A 20 -5.53 6.04 -1.05
N GLU A 21 -6.69 5.84 -1.69
CA GLU A 21 -7.80 5.08 -1.10
C GLU A 21 -7.41 3.62 -0.84
N MET A 22 -6.73 2.97 -1.79
CA MET A 22 -6.20 1.62 -1.62
C MET A 22 -5.21 1.56 -0.45
N PHE A 23 -4.32 2.56 -0.36
CA PHE A 23 -3.37 2.66 0.74
C PHE A 23 -4.06 2.87 2.09
N ASP A 24 -5.05 3.76 2.18
CA ASP A 24 -5.84 3.99 3.40
C ASP A 24 -6.55 2.72 3.87
N GLN A 25 -7.09 1.94 2.92
CA GLN A 25 -7.69 0.65 3.25
C GLN A 25 -6.65 -0.32 3.84
N VAL A 26 -5.50 -0.50 3.19
CA VAL A 26 -4.44 -1.41 3.68
C VAL A 26 -3.93 -0.96 5.04
N THR A 27 -3.72 0.35 5.24
CA THR A 27 -3.25 0.91 6.51
C THR A 27 -4.22 0.62 7.65
N ARG A 28 -5.52 0.76 7.40
CA ARG A 28 -6.57 0.45 8.38
C ARG A 28 -6.67 -1.03 8.68
N GLU A 29 -6.58 -1.88 7.65
CA GLU A 29 -6.67 -3.34 7.81
C GLU A 29 -5.48 -3.91 8.57
N GLN A 30 -4.27 -3.42 8.28
CA GLN A 30 -3.03 -3.97 8.82
C GLN A 30 -2.62 -3.34 10.15
N MET A 31 -2.79 -2.02 10.29
CA MET A 31 -2.31 -1.26 11.45
C MET A 31 -3.42 -0.58 12.26
N GLY A 32 -4.67 -0.63 11.79
CA GLY A 32 -5.80 -0.01 12.49
C GLY A 32 -5.81 1.52 12.49
N ILE A 33 -4.93 2.15 11.70
CA ILE A 33 -4.80 3.60 11.60
C ILE A 33 -5.07 4.06 10.15
N PRO A 34 -5.56 5.30 9.94
CA PRO A 34 -5.70 5.86 8.60
C PRO A 34 -4.33 6.12 7.95
N ALA A 35 -4.28 6.09 6.62
CA ALA A 35 -3.08 6.38 5.82
C ALA A 35 -2.42 7.70 6.20
N ALA A 36 -3.21 8.76 6.41
CA ALA A 36 -2.69 10.07 6.80
C ALA A 36 -1.92 10.01 8.12
N GLU A 37 -2.37 9.20 9.07
CA GLU A 37 -1.70 9.04 10.35
C GLU A 37 -0.42 8.21 10.19
N PHE A 38 -0.46 7.13 9.41
CA PHE A 38 0.74 6.37 9.08
C PHE A 38 1.81 7.25 8.41
N LEU A 39 1.43 8.04 7.42
CA LEU A 39 2.35 8.95 6.72
C LEU A 39 2.93 10.00 7.65
N ALA A 40 2.12 10.54 8.57
CA ALA A 40 2.62 11.49 9.57
C ALA A 40 3.66 10.85 10.50
N ARG A 41 3.44 9.60 10.94
CA ARG A 41 4.40 8.85 11.76
C ARG A 41 5.66 8.47 10.98
N TRP A 42 5.49 8.11 9.71
CA TRP A 42 6.58 7.83 8.79
C TRP A 42 7.47 9.06 8.56
N ASP A 43 6.86 10.21 8.26
CA ASP A 43 7.58 11.48 8.07
C ASP A 43 8.21 12.01 9.36
N ALA A 44 7.65 11.65 10.53
CA ALA A 44 8.24 11.95 11.83
C ALA A 44 9.44 11.05 12.17
N GLY A 45 9.73 10.03 11.35
CA GLY A 45 10.80 9.06 11.58
C GLY A 45 10.48 8.07 12.69
N GLU A 46 9.19 7.86 13.04
CA GLU A 46 8.78 6.96 14.12
C GLU A 46 9.23 5.52 13.88
N PHE A 47 9.38 5.12 12.62
CA PHE A 47 9.82 3.78 12.21
C PHE A 47 11.32 3.68 11.90
N GLU A 48 12.10 4.77 12.07
CA GLU A 48 13.54 4.74 11.82
C GLU A 48 14.28 3.88 12.86
N GLY A 49 15.05 2.91 12.38
CA GLY A 49 15.83 2.02 13.24
C GLY A 49 15.02 0.97 13.99
N ILE A 50 13.71 0.88 13.75
CA ILE A 50 12.85 -0.20 14.23
C ILE A 50 12.92 -1.36 13.24
N ASP A 51 12.89 -2.59 13.76
CA ASP A 51 12.71 -3.78 12.93
C ASP A 51 11.27 -3.82 12.40
N PHE A 52 11.08 -3.84 11.08
CA PHE A 52 9.74 -3.75 10.49
C PHE A 52 8.91 -5.00 10.81
N ASP A 53 9.56 -6.15 10.98
CA ASP A 53 8.91 -7.39 11.39
C ASP A 53 8.43 -7.35 12.86
N SER A 54 8.94 -6.40 13.66
CA SER A 54 8.52 -6.21 15.06
C SER A 54 7.21 -5.42 15.20
N VAL A 55 6.78 -4.73 14.15
CA VAL A 55 5.51 -3.97 14.12
C VAL A 55 4.53 -4.71 13.20
N PRO A 56 3.46 -5.30 13.74
CA PRO A 56 2.47 -6.01 12.93
C PRO A 56 1.89 -5.09 11.85
N GLY A 57 1.90 -5.54 10.59
CA GLY A 57 1.34 -4.81 9.46
C GLY A 57 2.24 -3.73 8.85
N LEU A 58 3.39 -3.41 9.46
CA LEU A 58 4.26 -2.34 8.99
C LEU A 58 4.93 -2.68 7.66
N VAL A 59 5.38 -3.93 7.46
CA VAL A 59 5.99 -4.38 6.21
C VAL A 59 4.97 -4.30 5.07
N GLU A 60 3.75 -4.76 5.32
CA GLU A 60 2.65 -4.78 4.37
C GLU A 60 2.29 -3.37 3.96
N VAL A 61 2.13 -2.43 4.90
CA VAL A 61 1.84 -1.03 4.58
C VAL A 61 3.03 -0.36 3.89
N TRP A 62 4.25 -0.61 4.33
CA TRP A 62 5.45 -0.03 3.74
C TRP A 62 5.63 -0.40 2.27
N MET A 63 5.25 -1.62 1.86
CA MET A 63 5.27 -2.03 0.45
C MET A 63 4.37 -1.18 -0.45
N TYR A 64 3.35 -0.51 0.09
CA TYR A 64 2.45 0.34 -0.67
C TYR A 64 2.85 1.83 -0.67
N LEU A 65 3.84 2.24 0.14
CA LEU A 65 4.33 3.63 0.16
C LEU A 65 4.73 4.17 -1.23
N PRO A 66 5.41 3.42 -2.11
CA PRO A 66 5.80 3.90 -3.44
C PRO A 66 4.63 4.20 -4.40
N PHE A 67 3.40 3.81 -4.06
CA PHE A 67 2.22 4.10 -4.86
C PHE A 67 1.56 5.42 -4.48
N VAL A 68 1.89 5.95 -3.30
CA VAL A 68 1.34 7.20 -2.75
C VAL A 68 2.40 8.30 -2.60
N ARG A 69 3.66 8.02 -2.98
CA ARG A 69 4.83 8.90 -2.91
C ARG A 69 5.68 8.76 -4.17
#